data_AF-A0A2R6QQ73-F1
#
_entry.id   AF-A0A2R6QQ73-F1
#
_cell.length_a   1.000
_cell.length_b   1.000
_cell.length_c   1.000
_cell.angle_alpha   90.00
_cell.angle_beta   90.00
_cell.angle_gamma   90.00
#
_symmetry.space_group_name_H-M   'P 1'
#
loop_
_entity.id
_entity.type
_entity.pdbx_description
1 polymer ?
#
loop_
_entity_poly.entity_id
_entity_poly.type
_entity_poly.pdbx_seq_one_letter_code
_entity_poly.pdbx_strand_id
1 'polypeptide(L)'
;MASNLGDEESLGGNRVQPLSSTTMSEQWRIEEGKQKGSITLSERLGLEDFLSLDVWRASMGELLGTAVLVFMIDTIVISTVDMDTKVPNLIMSILIAITITILLLAVFPVSGGHINPVISFSAALVGLISLSRAAIYIVAQCIGAFLGALALKAVVGSTIEDTFSLGGCTLTIVAPGPTGPVTIGLETGQALWLEIICTFIFLFASVWMAFDGRQAKALGLVIVCTIIGVVLGLLVFISTTVTSTKGYAGAGMNPARCLGPAIVRRGHLWNGHWVFWVGPTIACVTFYVYTKIIPTQHFHGKGCYKHDFFNILKALCVPNGNRK
;
A
#
# COMPACT_ATOMS: atom_id res chain seq x y z
N MET A 1 51.23 1.78 61.46
CA MET A 1 50.14 2.69 61.83
C MET A 1 48.85 1.95 61.50
N ALA A 2 48.32 1.19 62.46
CA ALA A 2 47.30 1.66 63.41
C ALA A 2 46.05 2.09 62.63
N SER A 3 45.06 1.21 62.48
CA SER A 3 43.95 1.00 63.44
C SER A 3 42.68 1.62 62.82
N ASN A 4 41.47 1.08 62.88
CA ASN A 4 40.93 0.12 63.82
C ASN A 4 39.46 -0.19 63.44
N LEU A 5 38.95 -1.30 64.01
CA LEU A 5 37.55 -1.57 64.36
C LEU A 5 36.58 -1.88 63.21
N GLY A 6 35.78 -2.93 63.21
CA GLY A 6 35.41 -3.87 64.28
C GLY A 6 33.94 -4.25 64.10
N ASP A 7 33.68 -5.55 64.32
CA ASP A 7 32.43 -6.17 64.78
C ASP A 7 31.36 -6.49 63.70
N GLU A 8 31.27 -7.76 63.26
CA GLU A 8 30.59 -8.92 63.89
C GLU A 8 29.07 -8.93 63.66
N GLU A 9 28.56 -9.89 62.87
CA GLU A 9 27.68 -10.94 63.41
C GLU A 9 27.28 -12.03 62.37
N SER A 10 27.44 -13.28 62.81
CA SER A 10 26.51 -14.42 62.63
C SER A 10 26.35 -15.13 61.28
N LEU A 11 27.24 -16.12 61.07
CA LEU A 11 27.00 -17.54 60.76
C LEU A 11 25.57 -18.01 60.44
N GLY A 12 25.44 -18.84 59.39
CA GLY A 12 24.31 -19.76 59.23
C GLY A 12 24.19 -20.32 57.82
N GLY A 13 24.85 -21.46 57.55
CA GLY A 13 24.83 -22.10 56.23
C GLY A 13 23.42 -22.48 55.77
N ASN A 14 23.13 -22.19 54.50
CA ASN A 14 22.07 -22.87 53.76
C ASN A 14 22.65 -23.35 52.43
N ARG A 15 22.54 -24.67 52.21
CA ARG A 15 22.79 -25.32 50.92
C ARG A 15 22.07 -24.54 49.84
N VAL A 16 22.83 -24.03 48.87
CA VAL A 16 22.28 -23.55 47.61
C VAL A 16 21.64 -24.76 46.92
N GLN A 17 20.30 -24.82 46.92
CA GLN A 17 19.58 -25.75 46.06
C GLN A 17 19.92 -25.38 44.60
N PRO A 18 20.26 -26.34 43.73
CA PRO A 18 20.43 -26.05 42.32
C PRO A 18 19.07 -25.61 41.77
N LEU A 19 19.00 -24.36 41.30
CA LEU A 19 17.90 -23.82 40.53
C LEU A 19 17.63 -24.80 39.39
N SER A 20 16.46 -25.44 39.36
CA SER A 20 16.11 -26.37 38.28
C SER A 20 16.16 -25.58 36.97
N SER A 21 17.19 -25.83 36.16
CA SER A 21 17.35 -25.26 34.84
C SER A 21 16.27 -25.87 33.94
N THR A 22 15.06 -25.31 34.01
CA THR A 22 14.09 -25.50 32.94
C THR A 22 14.73 -24.88 31.73
N THR A 23 15.04 -25.70 30.73
CA THR A 23 15.72 -25.24 29.53
C THR A 23 14.84 -24.20 28.83
N MET A 24 15.42 -23.18 28.19
CA MET A 24 14.66 -22.19 27.41
C MET A 24 13.65 -22.90 26.48
N SER A 25 14.05 -24.04 25.90
CA SER A 25 13.22 -24.93 25.08
C SER A 25 11.95 -25.48 25.74
N GLU A 26 11.96 -25.74 27.06
CA GLU A 26 10.77 -26.19 27.79
C GLU A 26 9.82 -25.04 28.07
N GLN A 27 10.35 -23.84 28.35
CA GLN A 27 9.57 -22.61 28.46
C GLN A 27 8.90 -22.24 27.11
N TRP A 28 9.62 -22.40 25.99
CA TRP A 28 9.06 -22.26 24.63
C TRP A 28 7.97 -23.29 24.32
N ARG A 29 8.12 -24.57 24.71
CA ARG A 29 7.05 -25.57 24.53
C ARG A 29 5.81 -25.26 25.36
N ILE A 30 5.96 -24.67 26.53
CA ILE A 30 4.82 -24.27 27.39
C ILE A 30 4.12 -23.03 26.79
N GLU A 31 4.84 -22.09 26.18
CA GLU A 31 4.26 -20.96 25.45
C GLU A 31 3.59 -21.38 24.13
N GLU A 32 4.21 -22.28 23.35
CA GLU A 32 3.60 -22.87 22.15
C GLU A 32 2.37 -23.73 22.51
N GLY A 33 2.37 -24.38 23.67
CA GLY A 33 1.25 -25.15 24.19
C GLY A 33 0.06 -24.28 24.61
N LYS A 34 0.28 -23.03 25.03
CA LYS A 34 -0.78 -22.08 25.41
C LYS A 34 -1.44 -21.36 24.21
N GLN A 35 -0.79 -21.32 23.05
CA GLN A 35 -1.31 -20.65 21.84
C GLN A 35 -2.16 -21.53 20.91
N LYS A 36 -2.63 -22.70 21.35
CA LYS A 36 -3.55 -23.56 20.58
C LYS A 36 -5.03 -23.35 20.95
N GLY A 37 -5.42 -22.12 21.25
CA GLY A 37 -6.84 -21.72 21.19
C GLY A 37 -7.28 -21.60 19.73
N SER A 38 -8.39 -22.22 19.35
CA SER A 38 -8.98 -22.08 18.01
C SER A 38 -9.35 -20.60 17.78
N ILE A 39 -8.47 -19.84 17.10
CA ILE A 39 -8.72 -18.44 16.73
C ILE A 39 -10.00 -18.39 15.90
N THR A 40 -10.97 -17.60 16.36
CA THR A 40 -12.27 -17.46 15.70
C THR A 40 -12.13 -16.76 14.34
N LEU A 41 -13.06 -17.03 13.41
CA LEU A 41 -13.05 -16.37 12.10
C LEU A 41 -13.09 -14.84 12.22
N SER A 42 -13.82 -14.32 13.22
CA SER A 42 -13.89 -12.90 13.55
C SER A 42 -12.50 -12.30 13.83
N GLU A 43 -11.71 -12.97 14.67
CA GLU A 43 -10.34 -12.53 15.01
C GLU A 43 -9.36 -12.70 13.84
N ARG A 44 -9.63 -13.63 12.90
CA ARG A 44 -8.82 -13.77 11.68
C ARG A 44 -9.14 -12.67 10.66
N LEU A 45 -10.40 -12.28 10.54
CA LEU A 45 -10.82 -11.15 9.71
C LEU A 45 -10.44 -9.80 10.34
N GLY A 46 -10.21 -9.77 11.65
CA GLY A 46 -9.87 -8.57 12.41
C GLY A 46 -11.08 -7.67 12.65
N LEU A 47 -12.28 -8.22 12.84
CA LEU A 47 -13.49 -7.38 12.98
C LEU A 47 -13.42 -6.39 14.15
N GLU A 48 -12.54 -6.62 15.12
CA GLU A 48 -12.19 -5.66 16.17
C GLU A 48 -11.69 -4.31 15.65
N ASP A 49 -11.07 -4.27 14.46
CA ASP A 49 -10.56 -3.02 13.88
C ASP A 49 -11.69 -2.03 13.53
N PHE A 50 -12.92 -2.51 13.29
CA PHE A 50 -14.08 -1.62 13.08
C PHE A 50 -14.43 -0.80 14.32
N LEU A 51 -14.12 -1.33 15.51
CA LEU A 51 -14.38 -0.68 16.80
C LEU A 51 -13.14 0.06 17.33
N SER A 52 -11.98 -0.10 16.69
CA SER A 52 -10.72 0.47 17.14
C SER A 52 -10.58 1.94 16.74
N LEU A 53 -10.57 2.82 17.75
CA LEU A 53 -10.35 4.26 17.53
C LEU A 53 -8.99 4.55 16.88
N ASP A 54 -7.96 3.75 17.18
CA ASP A 54 -6.63 3.97 16.60
C ASP A 54 -6.60 3.65 15.11
N VAL A 55 -7.38 2.66 14.66
CA VAL A 55 -7.55 2.36 13.22
C VAL A 55 -8.27 3.49 12.51
N TRP A 56 -9.32 4.04 13.12
CA TRP A 56 -10.02 5.18 12.55
C TRP A 56 -9.15 6.43 12.51
N ARG A 57 -8.34 6.70 13.55
CA ARG A 57 -7.33 7.77 13.53
C ARG A 57 -6.30 7.57 12.42
N ALA A 58 -5.79 6.36 12.26
CA ALA A 58 -4.89 6.03 11.15
C ALA A 58 -5.57 6.21 9.79
N SER A 59 -6.84 5.85 9.66
CA SER A 59 -7.61 6.03 8.41
C SER A 59 -7.77 7.51 8.02
N MET A 60 -7.76 8.44 8.98
CA MET A 60 -7.72 9.87 8.68
C MET A 60 -6.41 10.29 8.00
N GLY A 61 -5.29 9.66 8.38
CA GLY A 61 -4.01 9.81 7.68
C GLY A 61 -4.08 9.32 6.24
N GLU A 62 -4.72 8.17 6.01
CA GLU A 62 -4.96 7.62 4.67
C GLU A 62 -5.86 8.53 3.82
N LEU A 63 -6.93 9.07 4.40
CA LEU A 63 -7.86 9.99 3.75
C LEU A 63 -7.15 11.29 3.34
N LEU A 64 -6.51 11.97 4.29
CA LEU A 64 -5.82 13.25 4.02
C LEU A 64 -4.63 13.04 3.10
N GLY A 65 -3.84 11.99 3.33
CA GLY A 65 -2.71 11.62 2.49
C GLY A 65 -3.12 11.38 1.05
N THR A 66 -4.23 10.66 0.82
CA THR A 66 -4.73 10.39 -0.53
C THR A 66 -5.34 11.65 -1.18
N ALA A 67 -5.99 12.51 -0.40
CA ALA A 67 -6.49 13.80 -0.91
C ALA A 67 -5.36 14.69 -1.44
N VAL A 68 -4.28 14.82 -0.66
CA VAL A 68 -3.10 15.59 -1.08
C VAL A 68 -2.39 14.90 -2.24
N LEU A 69 -2.30 13.56 -2.24
CA LEU A 69 -1.73 12.78 -3.35
C LEU A 69 -2.44 13.07 -4.67
N VAL A 70 -3.77 12.98 -4.69
CA VAL A 70 -4.56 13.22 -5.91
C VAL A 70 -4.40 14.65 -6.37
N PHE A 71 -4.57 15.63 -5.46
CA PHE A 71 -4.39 17.04 -5.79
C PHE A 71 -3.01 17.32 -6.42
N MET A 72 -1.93 16.84 -5.81
CA MET A 72 -0.56 17.11 -6.26
C MET A 72 -0.23 16.39 -7.57
N ILE A 73 -0.50 15.08 -7.66
CA ILE A 73 -0.15 14.27 -8.84
C ILE A 73 -0.95 14.73 -10.05
N ASP A 74 -2.24 14.95 -9.91
CA ASP A 74 -3.07 15.38 -11.04
C ASP A 74 -2.71 16.80 -11.49
N THR A 75 -2.33 17.69 -10.57
CA THR A 75 -1.76 19.00 -10.93
C THR A 75 -0.45 18.84 -11.72
N ILE A 76 0.44 17.93 -11.31
CA ILE A 76 1.68 17.64 -12.05
C ILE A 76 1.36 17.14 -13.46
N VAL A 77 0.41 16.21 -13.61
CA VAL A 77 -0.03 15.69 -14.92
C VAL A 77 -0.54 16.84 -15.80
N ILE A 78 -1.46 17.66 -15.30
CA ILE A 78 -2.00 18.82 -16.03
C ILE A 78 -0.87 19.76 -16.46
N SER A 79 0.01 20.14 -15.53
CA SER A 79 1.07 21.11 -15.79
C SER A 79 2.14 20.63 -16.77
N THR A 80 2.34 19.32 -16.90
CA THR A 80 3.41 18.74 -17.72
C THR A 80 2.96 18.37 -19.13
N VAL A 81 1.68 18.05 -19.32
CA VAL A 81 1.13 17.79 -20.66
C VAL A 81 1.08 19.07 -21.50
N ASP A 82 0.93 20.24 -20.87
CA ASP A 82 0.93 21.55 -21.55
C ASP A 82 2.33 22.14 -21.79
N MET A 83 3.40 21.45 -21.37
CA MET A 83 4.76 21.94 -21.55
C MET A 83 5.25 21.77 -22.99
N ASP A 84 5.61 22.86 -23.66
CA ASP A 84 6.31 22.86 -24.96
C ASP A 84 7.79 22.47 -24.79
N THR A 85 8.02 21.23 -24.37
CA THR A 85 9.36 20.68 -24.14
C THR A 85 9.51 19.32 -24.83
N LYS A 86 10.76 18.90 -25.07
CA LYS A 86 11.06 17.61 -25.72
C LYS A 86 10.96 16.41 -24.76
N VAL A 87 10.91 16.63 -23.45
CA VAL A 87 10.98 15.57 -22.41
C VAL A 87 9.92 15.70 -21.30
N PRO A 88 8.65 16.03 -21.60
CA PRO A 88 7.62 16.29 -20.58
C PRO A 88 7.39 15.08 -19.67
N ASN A 89 7.43 13.87 -20.24
CA ASN A 89 7.24 12.62 -19.48
C ASN A 89 8.32 12.40 -18.41
N LEU A 90 9.57 12.81 -18.67
CA LEU A 90 10.66 12.69 -17.71
C LEU A 90 10.47 13.64 -16.53
N ILE A 91 10.10 14.90 -16.82
CA ILE A 91 9.83 15.92 -15.79
C ILE A 91 8.66 15.46 -14.91
N MET A 92 7.56 15.03 -15.52
CA MET A 92 6.39 14.47 -14.82
C MET A 92 6.79 13.35 -13.87
N SER A 93 7.60 12.41 -14.36
CA SER A 93 8.02 11.23 -13.61
C SER A 93 8.91 11.56 -12.41
N ILE A 94 9.82 12.53 -12.56
CA ILE A 94 10.68 13.02 -11.47
C ILE A 94 9.82 13.74 -10.40
N LEU A 95 8.90 14.61 -10.82
CA LEU A 95 8.03 15.34 -9.89
C LEU A 95 7.11 14.38 -9.12
N ILE A 96 6.56 13.36 -9.78
CA ILE A 96 5.77 12.31 -9.13
C ILE A 96 6.63 11.55 -8.11
N ALA A 97 7.87 11.17 -8.47
CA ALA A 97 8.75 10.45 -7.55
C ALA A 97 9.05 11.24 -6.27
N ILE A 98 9.38 12.53 -6.42
CA ILE A 98 9.65 13.43 -5.29
C ILE A 98 8.38 13.60 -4.44
N THR A 99 7.24 13.85 -5.07
CA THR A 99 5.95 14.07 -4.40
C THR A 99 5.54 12.84 -3.59
N ILE A 100 5.57 11.64 -4.18
CA ILE A 100 5.26 10.40 -3.48
C ILE A 100 6.20 10.20 -2.29
N THR A 101 7.51 10.42 -2.47
CA THR A 101 8.49 10.28 -1.38
C THR A 101 8.14 11.17 -0.19
N ILE A 102 7.85 12.45 -0.44
CA ILE A 102 7.50 13.42 0.62
C ILE A 102 6.18 13.05 1.29
N LEU A 103 5.16 12.68 0.53
CA LEU A 103 3.86 12.30 1.08
C LEU A 103 3.94 11.03 1.92
N LEU A 104 4.68 10.02 1.48
CA LEU A 104 4.90 8.83 2.28
C LEU A 104 5.59 9.17 3.59
N LEU A 105 6.62 10.02 3.60
CA LEU A 105 7.27 10.45 4.83
C LEU A 105 6.34 11.18 5.79
N ALA A 106 5.39 11.97 5.28
CA ALA A 106 4.42 12.69 6.09
C ALA A 106 3.34 11.76 6.69
N VAL A 107 2.86 10.78 5.91
CA VAL A 107 1.72 9.93 6.30
C VAL A 107 2.16 8.67 7.04
N PHE A 108 3.39 8.19 6.81
CA PHE A 108 3.90 6.95 7.40
C PHE A 108 3.76 6.87 8.93
N PRO A 109 4.09 7.91 9.72
CA PRO A 109 3.95 7.87 11.17
C PRO A 109 2.51 7.73 11.68
N VAL A 110 1.52 8.06 10.84
CA VAL A 110 0.10 8.07 11.20
C VAL A 110 -0.56 6.73 10.92
N SER A 111 -0.35 6.19 9.72
CA SER A 111 -1.11 5.02 9.22
C SER A 111 -0.26 3.89 8.66
N GLY A 112 1.05 4.10 8.50
CA GLY A 112 1.91 3.28 7.64
C GLY A 112 2.03 3.81 6.21
N GLY A 113 1.28 4.85 5.84
CA GLY A 113 1.45 5.57 4.57
C GLY A 113 1.07 4.74 3.34
N HIS A 114 -0.06 4.03 3.36
CA HIS A 114 -0.45 3.22 2.20
C HIS A 114 -0.91 4.10 1.04
N ILE A 115 -1.82 5.04 1.30
CA ILE A 115 -2.40 6.03 0.37
C ILE A 115 -2.78 5.47 -1.01
N ASN A 116 -3.05 4.17 -1.05
CA ASN A 116 -3.24 3.37 -2.25
C ASN A 116 -3.95 2.04 -1.91
N PRO A 117 -5.09 1.73 -2.54
CA PRO A 117 -5.80 0.48 -2.34
C PRO A 117 -4.96 -0.77 -2.63
N VAL A 118 -4.05 -0.70 -3.60
CA VAL A 118 -3.16 -1.81 -3.98
C VAL A 118 -2.24 -2.20 -2.83
N ILE A 119 -1.64 -1.21 -2.17
CA ILE A 119 -0.73 -1.44 -1.04
C ILE A 119 -1.51 -2.00 0.15
N SER A 120 -2.68 -1.43 0.45
CA SER A 120 -3.54 -1.88 1.55
C SER A 120 -4.04 -3.30 1.33
N PHE A 121 -4.49 -3.62 0.12
CA PHE A 121 -4.94 -4.97 -0.22
C PHE A 121 -3.78 -5.97 -0.20
N SER A 122 -2.62 -5.62 -0.75
CA SER A 122 -1.43 -6.48 -0.71
C SER A 122 -0.94 -6.74 0.72
N ALA A 123 -0.92 -5.71 1.57
CA ALA A 123 -0.59 -5.84 2.98
C ALA A 123 -1.56 -6.78 3.70
N ALA A 124 -2.85 -6.72 3.36
CA ALA A 124 -3.87 -7.62 3.91
C ALA A 124 -3.67 -9.07 3.45
N LEU A 125 -3.38 -9.28 2.15
CA LEU A 125 -3.12 -10.61 1.61
C LEU A 125 -1.93 -11.28 2.29
N VAL A 126 -0.83 -10.53 2.49
CA VAL A 126 0.39 -10.99 3.16
C VAL A 126 0.21 -11.15 4.67
N GLY A 127 -0.85 -10.55 5.26
CA GLY A 127 -1.16 -10.64 6.69
C GLY A 127 -0.53 -9.56 7.58
N LEU A 128 0.03 -8.50 6.98
CA LEU A 128 0.61 -7.35 7.70
C LEU A 128 -0.47 -6.49 8.37
N ILE A 129 -1.64 -6.42 7.75
CA ILE A 129 -2.85 -5.83 8.33
C ILE A 129 -4.01 -6.81 8.18
N SER A 130 -5.06 -6.63 8.97
CA SER A 130 -6.31 -7.36 8.81
C SER A 130 -7.07 -6.94 7.53
N LEU A 131 -7.97 -7.80 7.07
CA LEU A 131 -8.86 -7.49 5.95
C LEU A 131 -9.83 -6.34 6.28
N SER A 132 -10.31 -6.26 7.52
CA SER A 132 -11.15 -5.17 8.01
C SER A 132 -10.41 -3.82 7.97
N ARG A 133 -9.17 -3.76 8.46
CA ARG A 133 -8.34 -2.54 8.38
C ARG A 133 -8.08 -2.13 6.94
N ALA A 134 -7.78 -3.09 6.07
CA ALA A 134 -7.60 -2.82 4.66
C ALA A 134 -8.87 -2.23 4.02
N ALA A 135 -10.05 -2.75 4.36
CA ALA A 135 -11.32 -2.21 3.88
C ALA A 135 -11.55 -0.77 4.36
N ILE A 136 -11.29 -0.48 5.65
CA ILE A 136 -11.37 0.88 6.21
C ILE A 136 -10.42 1.83 5.47
N TYR A 137 -9.17 1.40 5.24
CA TYR A 137 -8.17 2.19 4.51
C TYR A 137 -8.59 2.46 3.07
N ILE A 138 -9.08 1.44 2.35
CA ILE A 138 -9.51 1.59 0.95
C ILE A 138 -10.67 2.58 0.85
N VAL A 139 -11.64 2.52 1.76
CA VAL A 139 -12.74 3.49 1.80
C VAL A 139 -12.22 4.90 2.08
N ALA A 140 -11.35 5.05 3.08
CA ALA A 140 -10.73 6.34 3.41
C ALA A 140 -9.93 6.93 2.24
N GLN A 141 -9.15 6.10 1.53
CA GLN A 141 -8.40 6.48 0.33
C GLN A 141 -9.32 6.92 -0.80
N CYS A 142 -10.43 6.23 -1.05
CA CYS A 142 -11.40 6.61 -2.08
C CYS A 142 -12.08 7.94 -1.76
N ILE A 143 -12.46 8.16 -0.50
CA ILE A 143 -13.02 9.44 -0.03
C ILE A 143 -11.97 10.55 -0.17
N GLY A 144 -10.73 10.28 0.26
CA GLY A 144 -9.60 11.21 0.12
C GLY A 144 -9.38 11.61 -1.33
N ALA A 145 -9.32 10.64 -2.24
CA ALA A 145 -9.15 10.89 -3.67
C ALA A 145 -10.27 11.75 -4.27
N PHE A 146 -11.52 11.51 -3.86
CA PHE A 146 -12.64 12.36 -4.26
C PHE A 146 -12.47 13.81 -3.77
N LEU A 147 -12.08 14.00 -2.51
CA LEU A 147 -11.82 15.34 -1.95
C LEU A 147 -10.64 16.03 -2.64
N GLY A 148 -9.57 15.31 -2.94
CA GLY A 148 -8.41 15.83 -3.69
C GLY A 148 -8.79 16.29 -5.09
N ALA A 149 -9.60 15.50 -5.81
CA ALA A 149 -10.11 15.86 -7.12
C ALA A 149 -11.06 17.07 -7.08
N LEU A 150 -11.90 17.20 -6.04
CA LEU A 150 -12.72 18.39 -5.82
C LEU A 150 -11.87 19.64 -5.54
N ALA A 151 -10.84 19.51 -4.71
CA ALA A 151 -9.91 20.59 -4.43
C ALA A 151 -9.18 21.05 -5.71
N LEU A 152 -8.78 20.10 -6.56
CA LEU A 152 -8.18 20.40 -7.85
C LEU A 152 -9.17 21.14 -8.77
N LYS A 153 -10.40 20.64 -8.88
CA LYS A 153 -11.46 21.28 -9.66
C LYS A 153 -11.74 22.72 -9.19
N ALA A 154 -11.63 22.99 -7.90
CA ALA A 154 -11.85 24.34 -7.36
C ALA A 154 -10.75 25.34 -7.75
N VAL A 155 -9.54 24.88 -8.10
CA VAL A 155 -8.41 25.76 -8.45
C VAL A 155 -8.16 25.86 -9.97
N VAL A 156 -8.55 24.86 -10.76
CA VAL A 156 -8.36 24.88 -12.21
C VAL A 156 -9.52 25.57 -12.93
N GLY A 157 -9.21 26.31 -13.99
CA GLY A 157 -10.24 26.89 -14.86
C GLY A 157 -11.00 25.82 -15.64
N SER A 158 -12.25 26.11 -16.05
CA SER A 158 -13.12 25.18 -16.78
C SER A 158 -12.50 24.64 -18.06
N THR A 159 -11.75 25.47 -18.79
CA THR A 159 -11.04 25.06 -20.01
C THR A 159 -9.98 23.98 -19.74
N ILE A 160 -9.26 24.09 -18.62
CA ILE A 160 -8.23 23.13 -18.21
C ILE A 160 -8.91 21.84 -17.71
N GLU A 161 -9.99 21.96 -16.94
CA GLU A 161 -10.81 20.82 -16.52
C GLU A 161 -11.27 19.98 -17.72
N ASP A 162 -11.77 20.62 -18.79
CA ASP A 162 -12.26 19.92 -19.97
C ASP A 162 -11.15 19.32 -20.82
N THR A 163 -10.03 20.04 -20.97
CA THR A 163 -8.92 19.60 -21.83
C THR A 163 -8.15 18.43 -21.21
N PHE A 164 -7.90 18.48 -19.91
CA PHE A 164 -7.04 17.52 -19.22
C PHE A 164 -7.79 16.55 -18.32
N SER A 165 -9.12 16.66 -18.24
CA SER A 165 -9.97 15.75 -17.46
C SER A 165 -9.54 15.63 -15.99
N LEU A 166 -9.13 16.76 -15.41
CA LEU A 166 -8.56 16.86 -14.06
C LEU A 166 -7.35 15.92 -13.81
N GLY A 167 -6.56 15.60 -14.85
CA GLY A 167 -5.40 14.69 -14.72
C GLY A 167 -5.78 13.24 -14.42
N GLY A 168 -7.06 12.88 -14.58
CA GLY A 168 -7.59 11.56 -14.29
C GLY A 168 -7.05 10.45 -15.21
N CYS A 169 -7.04 9.23 -14.70
CA CYS A 169 -6.64 8.06 -15.48
C CYS A 169 -7.63 7.81 -16.62
N THR A 170 -7.13 7.76 -17.85
CA THR A 170 -7.95 7.48 -19.04
C THR A 170 -7.23 6.54 -19.99
N LEU A 171 -7.99 5.65 -20.63
CA LEU A 171 -7.47 4.76 -21.67
C LEU A 171 -7.43 5.45 -23.03
N THR A 172 -8.42 6.31 -23.28
CA THR A 172 -8.65 6.97 -24.55
C THR A 172 -9.12 8.40 -24.34
N ILE A 173 -8.75 9.29 -25.25
CA ILE A 173 -9.32 10.64 -25.35
C ILE A 173 -10.03 10.80 -26.69
N VAL A 174 -11.00 11.70 -26.74
CA VAL A 174 -11.69 12.08 -27.97
C VAL A 174 -11.06 13.36 -28.49
N ALA A 175 -10.46 13.31 -29.68
CA ALA A 175 -9.79 14.43 -30.31
C ALA A 175 -10.51 14.82 -31.62
N PRO A 176 -10.42 16.10 -32.06
CA PRO A 176 -10.90 16.51 -33.38
C PRO A 176 -10.13 15.76 -34.49
N GLY A 177 -10.86 15.12 -35.41
CA GLY A 177 -10.30 14.45 -36.57
C GLY A 177 -10.81 15.04 -37.89
N PRO A 178 -10.24 14.61 -39.04
CA PRO A 178 -10.54 15.18 -40.35
C PRO A 178 -12.01 15.07 -40.79
N THR A 179 -12.74 14.07 -40.28
CA THR A 179 -14.13 13.77 -40.64
C THR A 179 -15.08 13.75 -39.44
N GLY A 180 -14.63 14.27 -38.29
CA GLY A 180 -15.37 14.25 -37.03
C GLY A 180 -14.49 13.84 -35.84
N PRO A 181 -15.08 13.67 -34.64
CA PRO A 181 -14.34 13.26 -33.45
C PRO A 181 -13.74 11.85 -33.63
N VAL A 182 -12.44 11.71 -33.36
CA VAL A 182 -11.73 10.42 -33.38
C VAL A 182 -11.31 10.05 -31.97
N THR A 183 -11.44 8.77 -31.62
CA THR A 183 -10.95 8.24 -30.35
C THR A 183 -9.51 7.80 -30.53
N ILE A 184 -8.60 8.40 -29.78
CA ILE A 184 -7.18 8.05 -29.76
C ILE A 184 -6.82 7.56 -28.35
N GLY A 185 -6.03 6.50 -28.27
CA GLY A 185 -5.64 5.92 -27.00
C GLY A 185 -5.27 4.46 -27.12
N LEU A 186 -5.17 3.81 -25.97
CA LEU A 186 -4.71 2.44 -25.84
C LEU A 186 -5.91 1.49 -25.82
N GLU A 187 -5.77 0.33 -26.48
CA GLU A 187 -6.80 -0.71 -26.42
C GLU A 187 -6.97 -1.21 -24.98
N THR A 188 -8.20 -1.53 -24.59
CA THR A 188 -8.52 -1.98 -23.22
C THR A 188 -7.68 -3.18 -22.78
N GLY A 189 -7.42 -4.15 -23.67
CA GLY A 189 -6.59 -5.32 -23.36
C GLY A 189 -5.11 -4.95 -23.11
N GLN A 190 -4.56 -4.03 -23.92
CA GLN A 190 -3.19 -3.55 -23.74
C GLN A 190 -3.05 -2.76 -22.44
N ALA A 191 -4.02 -1.89 -22.14
CA ALA A 191 -4.05 -1.14 -20.89
C ALA A 191 -4.14 -2.07 -19.66
N LEU A 192 -4.95 -3.12 -19.74
CA LEU A 192 -5.07 -4.10 -18.66
C LEU A 192 -3.74 -4.80 -18.39
N TRP A 193 -3.04 -5.26 -19.43
CA TRP A 193 -1.72 -5.87 -19.28
C TRP A 193 -0.70 -4.89 -18.69
N LEU A 194 -0.74 -3.64 -19.13
CA LEU A 194 0.16 -2.61 -18.62
C LEU A 194 -0.09 -2.32 -17.13
N GLU A 195 -1.35 -2.20 -16.70
CA GLU A 195 -1.70 -2.05 -15.28
C GLU A 195 -1.23 -3.25 -14.45
N ILE A 196 -1.43 -4.48 -14.92
CA ILE A 196 -0.99 -5.70 -14.22
C ILE A 196 0.54 -5.68 -14.05
N ILE A 197 1.28 -5.47 -15.15
CA ILE A 197 2.74 -5.54 -15.15
C ILE A 197 3.34 -4.40 -14.31
N CYS A 198 2.91 -3.16 -14.53
CA CYS A 198 3.41 -2.01 -13.78
C CYS A 198 3.09 -2.13 -12.30
N THR A 199 1.87 -2.54 -11.93
CA THR A 199 1.51 -2.74 -10.52
C THR A 199 2.30 -3.88 -9.88
N PHE A 200 2.53 -4.99 -10.60
CA PHE A 200 3.35 -6.08 -10.08
C PHE A 200 4.79 -5.62 -9.84
N ILE A 201 5.40 -4.91 -10.78
CA ILE A 201 6.76 -4.37 -10.63
C ILE A 201 6.80 -3.36 -9.47
N PHE A 202 5.79 -2.51 -9.34
CA PHE A 202 5.68 -1.57 -8.20
C PHE A 202 5.69 -2.32 -6.86
N LEU A 203 4.85 -3.34 -6.71
CA LEU A 203 4.79 -4.16 -5.50
C LEU A 203 6.10 -4.91 -5.25
N PHE A 204 6.64 -5.54 -6.28
CA PHE A 204 7.84 -6.37 -6.20
C PHE A 204 9.11 -5.55 -5.91
N ALA A 205 9.32 -4.46 -6.64
CA ALA A 205 10.58 -3.70 -6.59
C ALA A 205 10.65 -2.68 -5.45
N SER A 206 9.50 -2.30 -4.86
CA SER A 206 9.48 -1.29 -3.78
C SER A 206 8.70 -1.73 -2.54
N VAL A 207 7.44 -2.14 -2.68
CA VAL A 207 6.58 -2.42 -1.52
C VAL A 207 7.03 -3.68 -0.77
N TRP A 208 7.55 -4.69 -1.47
CA TRP A 208 8.11 -5.89 -0.84
C TRP A 208 9.21 -5.55 0.18
N MET A 209 10.08 -4.59 -0.15
CA MET A 209 11.13 -4.13 0.76
C MET A 209 10.57 -3.41 1.98
N ALA A 210 9.51 -2.64 1.81
CA ALA A 210 8.81 -1.99 2.93
C ALA A 210 8.10 -3.01 3.83
N PHE A 211 7.63 -4.12 3.26
CA PHE A 211 6.98 -5.22 3.97
C PHE A 211 7.98 -6.10 4.73
N ASP A 212 9.23 -6.22 4.26
CA ASP A 212 10.31 -6.86 5.02
C ASP A 212 10.84 -5.90 6.10
N GLY A 213 10.34 -6.07 7.33
CA GLY A 213 10.74 -5.25 8.47
C GLY A 213 12.24 -5.25 8.78
N ARG A 214 12.99 -6.30 8.39
CA ARG A 214 14.45 -6.33 8.56
C ARG A 214 15.12 -5.39 7.57
N GLN A 215 14.71 -5.43 6.31
CA GLN A 215 15.23 -4.55 5.26
C GLN A 215 14.81 -3.11 5.51
N ALA A 216 13.53 -2.87 5.81
CA ALA A 216 13.02 -1.54 6.13
C ALA A 216 13.76 -0.90 7.31
N LYS A 217 14.08 -1.69 8.37
CA LYS A 217 14.87 -1.21 9.50
C LYS A 217 16.34 -0.97 9.14
N ALA A 218 16.95 -1.81 8.30
CA ALA A 218 18.34 -1.67 7.91
C ALA A 218 18.58 -0.44 7.01
N LEU A 219 17.65 -0.16 6.10
CA LEU A 219 17.73 0.98 5.18
C LEU A 219 17.24 2.29 5.81
N GLY A 220 16.29 2.20 6.75
CA GLY A 220 15.67 3.36 7.36
C GLY A 220 14.56 3.97 6.51
N LEU A 221 13.66 4.71 7.18
CA LEU A 221 12.40 5.17 6.60
C LEU A 221 12.57 6.06 5.37
N VAL A 222 13.54 6.99 5.40
CA VAL A 222 13.79 7.93 4.29
C VAL A 222 14.14 7.19 3.00
N ILE A 223 15.02 6.20 3.08
CA ILE A 223 15.46 5.43 1.92
C ILE A 223 14.31 4.58 1.38
N VAL A 224 13.54 3.91 2.26
CA VAL A 224 12.37 3.10 1.85
C VAL A 224 11.35 3.96 1.11
N CYS A 225 10.93 5.10 1.67
CA CYS A 225 9.98 6.00 1.02
C CYS A 225 10.51 6.55 -0.31
N THR A 226 11.81 6.85 -0.38
CA THR A 226 12.47 7.32 -1.60
C THR A 226 12.45 6.26 -2.69
N ILE A 227 12.74 5.00 -2.36
CA ILE A 227 12.70 3.89 -3.32
C ILE A 227 11.28 3.71 -3.87
N ILE A 228 10.25 3.76 -3.01
CA ILE A 228 8.85 3.67 -3.45
C ILE A 228 8.51 4.81 -4.42
N GLY A 229 8.88 6.06 -4.09
CA GLY A 229 8.68 7.20 -4.97
C GLY A 229 9.40 7.07 -6.32
N VAL A 230 10.69 6.74 -6.29
CA VAL A 230 11.51 6.57 -7.51
C VAL A 230 10.97 5.46 -8.40
N VAL A 231 10.63 4.29 -7.85
CA VAL A 231 10.06 3.18 -8.62
C VAL A 231 8.74 3.58 -9.25
N LEU A 232 7.85 4.25 -8.51
CA LEU A 232 6.56 4.70 -9.05
C LEU A 232 6.77 5.73 -10.19
N GLY A 233 7.64 6.72 -9.99
CA GLY A 233 7.98 7.69 -11.04
C GLY A 233 8.57 7.03 -12.29
N LEU A 234 9.49 6.07 -12.13
CA LEU A 234 10.06 5.31 -13.24
C LEU A 234 8.99 4.50 -13.99
N LEU A 235 8.03 3.90 -13.29
CA LEU A 235 6.94 3.15 -13.93
C LEU A 235 5.98 4.06 -14.68
N VAL A 236 5.72 5.26 -14.18
CA VAL A 236 4.99 6.30 -14.93
C VAL A 236 5.77 6.69 -16.18
N PHE A 237 7.08 6.92 -16.09
CA PHE A 237 7.92 7.23 -17.24
C PHE A 237 7.88 6.13 -18.31
N ILE A 238 8.05 4.88 -17.89
CA ILE A 238 8.07 3.71 -18.78
C ILE A 238 6.71 3.54 -19.43
N SER A 239 5.62 3.54 -18.66
CA SER A 239 4.27 3.32 -19.20
C SER A 239 3.83 4.40 -20.18
N THR A 240 4.21 5.66 -19.94
CA THR A 240 3.90 6.78 -20.84
C THR A 240 4.79 6.81 -22.08
N THR A 241 6.06 6.40 -21.96
CA THR A 241 7.02 6.40 -23.08
C THR A 241 6.89 5.16 -23.97
N VAL A 242 6.77 3.96 -23.39
CA VAL A 242 6.67 2.70 -24.16
C VAL A 242 5.39 2.64 -24.99
N THR A 243 4.28 3.15 -24.45
CA THR A 243 3.02 3.18 -25.22
C THR A 243 3.06 4.25 -26.31
N SER A 244 3.77 5.37 -26.12
CA SER A 244 3.91 6.51 -27.06
C SER A 244 2.58 6.97 -27.70
N THR A 245 1.45 6.58 -27.11
CA THR A 245 0.13 6.73 -27.70
C THR A 245 -0.52 7.95 -27.08
N LYS A 246 -0.78 8.96 -27.92
CA LYS A 246 -1.51 10.15 -27.49
C LYS A 246 -2.86 9.75 -26.91
N GLY A 247 -3.18 10.23 -25.72
CA GLY A 247 -4.44 9.93 -25.04
C GLY A 247 -4.37 8.90 -23.93
N TYR A 248 -3.23 8.25 -23.70
CA TYR A 248 -3.01 7.41 -22.52
C TYR A 248 -2.19 8.18 -21.48
N ALA A 249 -2.71 8.28 -20.26
CA ALA A 249 -2.11 9.08 -19.19
C ALA A 249 -0.99 8.36 -18.40
N GLY A 250 -0.64 7.13 -18.79
CA GLY A 250 0.26 6.26 -18.03
C GLY A 250 -0.47 5.29 -17.12
N ALA A 251 0.25 4.28 -16.61
CA ALA A 251 -0.31 3.32 -15.68
C ALA A 251 -0.70 4.01 -14.37
N GLY A 252 -1.93 3.78 -13.92
CA GLY A 252 -2.50 4.32 -12.70
C GLY A 252 -1.86 3.74 -11.46
N MET A 253 -1.76 2.40 -11.35
CA MET A 253 -1.19 1.66 -10.20
C MET A 253 -1.81 2.01 -8.82
N ASN A 254 -2.85 2.84 -8.81
CA ASN A 254 -3.55 3.34 -7.62
C ASN A 254 -5.03 3.54 -7.99
N PRO A 255 -5.90 2.58 -7.65
CA PRO A 255 -7.32 2.64 -7.97
C PRO A 255 -8.03 3.87 -7.39
N ALA A 256 -7.67 4.32 -6.19
CA ALA A 256 -8.27 5.51 -5.57
C ALA A 256 -7.91 6.77 -6.36
N ARG A 257 -6.63 6.93 -6.75
CA ARG A 257 -6.16 8.05 -7.58
C ARG A 257 -6.84 8.10 -8.95
N CYS A 258 -7.21 6.96 -9.52
CA CYS A 258 -8.00 6.94 -10.75
C CYS A 258 -9.48 7.23 -10.49
N LEU A 259 -10.04 6.76 -9.38
CA LEU A 259 -11.46 6.90 -9.02
C LEU A 259 -11.85 8.36 -8.72
N GLY A 260 -11.03 9.11 -7.98
CA GLY A 260 -11.35 10.47 -7.54
C GLY A 260 -11.76 11.40 -8.70
N PRO A 261 -10.87 11.65 -9.68
CA PRO A 261 -11.20 12.44 -10.87
C PRO A 261 -12.35 11.84 -11.69
N ALA A 262 -12.46 10.52 -11.80
CA ALA A 262 -13.56 9.87 -12.53
C ALA A 262 -14.94 10.19 -11.93
N ILE A 263 -15.06 10.23 -10.60
CA ILE A 263 -16.30 10.63 -9.92
C ILE A 263 -16.62 12.10 -10.17
N VAL A 264 -15.62 12.98 -10.07
CA VAL A 264 -15.81 14.44 -10.15
C VAL A 264 -16.07 14.90 -11.59
N ARG A 265 -15.25 14.46 -12.55
CA ARG A 265 -15.30 14.88 -13.96
C ARG A 265 -16.31 14.08 -14.78
N ARG A 266 -16.61 12.84 -14.37
CA ARG A 266 -17.50 11.90 -15.08
C ARG A 266 -17.10 11.72 -16.57
N GLY A 267 -18.02 11.25 -17.40
CA GLY A 267 -17.81 11.13 -18.84
C GLY A 267 -16.80 10.05 -19.21
N HIS A 268 -15.89 10.37 -20.13
CA HIS A 268 -14.99 9.38 -20.72
C HIS A 268 -14.00 8.74 -19.74
N LEU A 269 -13.76 9.34 -18.56
CA LEU A 269 -12.96 8.71 -17.50
C LEU A 269 -13.56 7.39 -16.97
N TRP A 270 -14.86 7.17 -17.21
CA TRP A 270 -15.51 5.90 -16.90
C TRP A 270 -15.29 4.82 -17.98
N ASN A 271 -14.87 5.20 -19.19
CA ASN A 271 -14.63 4.26 -20.28
C ASN A 271 -13.40 3.41 -19.96
N GLY A 272 -13.63 2.13 -19.66
CA GLY A 272 -12.58 1.21 -19.27
C GLY A 272 -12.03 1.42 -17.85
N HIS A 273 -12.71 2.21 -17.01
CA HIS A 273 -12.26 2.51 -15.64
C HIS A 273 -12.02 1.27 -14.78
N TRP A 274 -12.78 0.20 -15.03
CA TRP A 274 -12.65 -1.08 -14.34
C TRP A 274 -11.23 -1.67 -14.46
N VAL A 275 -10.48 -1.33 -15.52
CA VAL A 275 -9.10 -1.78 -15.73
C VAL A 275 -8.18 -1.33 -14.60
N PHE A 276 -8.37 -0.10 -14.08
CA PHE A 276 -7.60 0.46 -12.97
C PHE A 276 -7.91 -0.19 -11.61
N TRP A 277 -8.90 -1.08 -11.55
CA TRP A 277 -9.21 -1.88 -10.37
C TRP A 277 -8.82 -3.34 -10.57
N VAL A 278 -9.23 -3.93 -11.69
CA VAL A 278 -8.99 -5.35 -11.98
C VAL A 278 -7.51 -5.63 -12.22
N GLY A 279 -6.84 -4.81 -13.03
CA GLY A 279 -5.42 -4.99 -13.33
C GLY A 279 -4.55 -4.98 -12.06
N PRO A 280 -4.64 -3.93 -11.23
CA PRO A 280 -3.90 -3.87 -9.98
C PRO A 280 -4.28 -4.98 -8.98
N THR A 281 -5.55 -5.40 -8.93
CA THR A 281 -5.98 -6.52 -8.06
C THR A 281 -5.35 -7.85 -8.48
N ILE A 282 -5.29 -8.14 -9.79
CA ILE A 282 -4.60 -9.33 -10.33
C ILE A 282 -3.11 -9.28 -9.95
N ALA A 283 -2.48 -8.11 -10.03
CA ALA A 283 -1.09 -7.93 -9.62
C ALA A 283 -0.88 -8.20 -8.12
N CYS A 284 -1.78 -7.73 -7.24
CA CYS A 284 -1.74 -8.04 -5.80
C CYS A 284 -1.79 -9.55 -5.53
N VAL A 285 -2.69 -10.27 -6.21
CA VAL A 285 -2.81 -11.73 -6.07
C VAL A 285 -1.55 -12.43 -6.59
N THR A 286 -1.03 -11.99 -7.72
CA THR A 286 0.20 -12.55 -8.32
C THR A 286 1.41 -12.33 -7.42
N PHE A 287 1.54 -11.12 -6.87
CA PHE A 287 2.54 -10.78 -5.88
C PHE A 287 2.43 -11.64 -4.64
N TYR A 288 1.23 -11.80 -4.08
CA TYR A 288 0.99 -12.68 -2.94
C TYR A 288 1.40 -14.14 -3.22
N VAL A 289 1.05 -14.70 -4.37
CA VAL A 289 1.51 -16.04 -4.78
C VAL A 289 3.03 -16.10 -4.82
N TYR A 290 3.69 -15.08 -5.38
CA TYR A 290 5.15 -14.97 -5.37
C TYR A 290 5.72 -14.99 -3.94
N THR A 291 5.11 -14.28 -2.98
CA THR A 291 5.56 -14.29 -1.57
C THR A 291 5.49 -15.68 -0.92
N LYS A 292 4.64 -16.58 -1.42
CA LYS A 292 4.49 -17.95 -0.91
C LYS A 292 5.49 -18.94 -1.49
N ILE A 293 6.08 -18.63 -2.64
CA ILE A 293 7.11 -19.46 -3.27
C ILE A 293 8.45 -19.29 -2.52
N ILE A 294 8.70 -18.12 -1.94
CA ILE A 294 9.94 -17.81 -1.22
C ILE A 294 9.92 -18.49 0.17
N PRO A 295 11.05 -19.09 0.62
CA PRO A 295 11.16 -19.67 1.95
C PRO A 295 10.78 -18.68 3.07
N THR A 296 9.90 -19.12 3.98
CA THR A 296 9.34 -18.33 5.09
C THR A 296 10.36 -17.85 6.11
N GLN A 297 11.59 -18.39 6.09
CA GLN A 297 12.69 -18.01 6.98
C GLN A 297 13.11 -16.53 6.84
N HIS A 298 12.66 -15.84 5.79
CA HIS A 298 12.94 -14.42 5.54
C HIS A 298 11.84 -13.46 6.04
N PHE A 299 10.75 -13.95 6.64
CA PHE A 299 9.62 -13.12 7.13
C PHE A 299 9.42 -13.31 8.64
N HIS A 300 10.17 -12.57 9.46
CA HIS A 300 10.10 -12.61 10.93
C HIS A 300 9.53 -11.31 11.52
N GLY A 301 8.22 -11.10 11.37
CA GLY A 301 7.45 -10.13 12.15
C GLY A 301 6.56 -10.85 13.16
N LYS A 302 6.66 -10.54 14.47
CA LYS A 302 5.74 -11.07 15.49
C LYS A 302 4.29 -10.72 15.08
N GLY A 303 3.43 -11.72 14.89
CA GLY A 303 2.00 -11.53 14.56
C GLY A 303 1.65 -11.45 13.07
N CYS A 304 2.63 -11.41 12.17
CA CYS A 304 2.45 -11.24 10.72
C CYS A 304 1.60 -12.37 10.06
N TYR A 305 1.55 -13.55 10.68
CA TYR A 305 0.82 -14.70 10.14
C TYR A 305 -0.62 -14.85 10.67
N LYS A 306 -1.06 -14.01 11.63
CA LYS A 306 -2.40 -14.14 12.24
C LYS A 306 -3.52 -13.89 11.23
N HIS A 307 -3.28 -12.99 10.27
CA HIS A 307 -4.24 -12.58 9.24
C HIS A 307 -3.88 -13.08 7.83
N ASP A 308 -2.94 -14.03 7.70
CA ASP A 308 -2.51 -14.52 6.38
C ASP A 308 -3.70 -15.08 5.58
N PHE A 309 -3.86 -14.62 4.34
CA PHE A 309 -5.06 -14.91 3.55
C PHE A 309 -5.31 -16.41 3.34
N PHE A 310 -4.25 -17.21 3.14
CA PHE A 310 -4.38 -18.66 3.00
C PHE A 310 -4.87 -19.33 4.30
N ASN A 311 -4.46 -18.81 5.46
CA ASN A 311 -4.95 -19.29 6.75
C ASN A 311 -6.42 -18.91 6.96
N ILE A 312 -6.87 -17.74 6.47
CA ILE A 312 -8.29 -17.34 6.48
C ILE A 312 -9.11 -18.28 5.61
N LEU A 313 -8.69 -18.52 4.36
CA LEU A 313 -9.34 -19.46 3.43
C LEU A 313 -9.44 -20.86 4.02
N LYS A 314 -8.36 -21.38 4.62
CA LYS A 314 -8.39 -22.69 5.30
C LYS A 314 -9.43 -22.73 6.42
N ALA A 315 -9.57 -21.68 7.22
CA ALA A 315 -10.61 -21.63 8.27
C ALA A 315 -12.03 -21.62 7.70
N LEU A 316 -12.26 -20.94 6.57
CA LEU A 316 -13.57 -20.91 5.91
C LEU A 316 -13.94 -22.27 5.30
N CYS A 317 -12.95 -23.02 4.81
CA CYS A 317 -13.17 -24.32 4.16
C CYS A 317 -13.25 -25.50 5.14
N VAL A 318 -12.95 -25.33 6.42
CA VAL A 318 -13.13 -26.39 7.43
C VAL A 318 -14.58 -26.35 7.93
N PRO A 319 -15.38 -27.40 7.68
CA PRO A 319 -16.74 -27.47 8.21
C PRO A 319 -16.70 -27.43 9.74
N ASN A 320 -17.63 -26.69 10.36
CA ASN A 320 -17.84 -26.60 11.82
C ASN A 320 -18.18 -27.96 12.50
N GLY A 321 -17.98 -29.10 11.84
CA GLY A 321 -18.27 -30.43 12.34
C GLY A 321 -17.03 -31.08 12.95
N ASN A 322 -16.66 -30.66 14.16
CA ASN A 322 -16.04 -31.48 15.22
C ASN A 322 -15.59 -30.58 16.37
N ARG A 323 -16.55 -30.04 17.12
CA ARG A 323 -16.34 -29.68 18.53
C ARG A 323 -17.04 -30.75 19.36
N LYS A 324 -16.29 -31.76 19.78
CA LYS A 324 -16.59 -32.56 20.97
C LYS A 324 -15.56 -32.19 22.03
#